data_AF-A0A1Y3E735-F1
#
_entry.id   AF-A0A1Y3E735-F1
#
_cell.length_a   1.000
_cell.length_b   1.000
_cell.length_c   1.000
_cell.angle_alpha   90.00
_cell.angle_beta   90.00
_cell.angle_gamma   90.00
#
_symmetry.space_group_name_H-M   'P 1'
#
loop_
_entity.id
_entity.type
_entity.pdbx_description
1 polymer ?
#
loop_
_entity_poly.entity_id
_entity_poly.type
_entity_poly.pdbx_seq_one_letter_code
_entity_poly.pdbx_strand_id
1 'polypeptide(L)'
;MFSDHVGLNMFFNESPNDFLKESATLYSMELERLQSVFYFPEEVAFQLSSVEYDLIYSILPMDYVTYVICDLNQVRLSMNPSQVRLLIKRFAEVSSWVTHLIISQPTHDDRRNMLCFILRSAETCWNIGNFNGATEILYGLT
;
A
#
# COMPACT_ATOMS: atom_id res chain seq x y z
N MET A 1 51.67 16.90 -2.95
CA MET A 1 50.49 17.75 -3.21
C MET A 1 49.43 16.83 -3.79
N PHE A 2 48.71 16.14 -2.89
CA PHE A 2 47.23 16.21 -2.73
C PHE A 2 46.52 15.87 -4.05
N SER A 3 46.16 14.59 -4.27
CA SER A 3 44.88 13.95 -3.89
C SER A 3 43.68 14.71 -4.45
N ASP A 4 42.94 14.09 -5.38
CA ASP A 4 41.47 14.20 -5.55
C ASP A 4 40.97 13.26 -6.67
N HIS A 5 40.90 11.97 -6.35
CA HIS A 5 40.07 10.97 -7.06
C HIS A 5 38.88 10.51 -6.20
N VAL A 6 38.49 11.29 -5.20
CA VAL A 6 37.33 11.01 -4.33
C VAL A 6 36.23 12.02 -4.66
N GLY A 7 35.44 11.74 -5.70
CA GLY A 7 34.36 12.67 -6.07
C GLY A 7 33.20 12.11 -6.88
N LEU A 8 33.25 10.86 -7.35
CA LEU A 8 32.19 10.30 -8.22
C LEU A 8 31.57 8.97 -7.76
N ASN A 9 31.99 8.43 -6.62
CA ASN A 9 31.49 7.14 -6.13
C ASN A 9 30.45 7.24 -5.00
N MET A 10 29.93 8.45 -4.68
CA MET A 10 29.04 8.63 -3.53
C MET A 10 27.53 8.64 -3.85
N PHE A 11 27.12 8.39 -5.10
CA PHE A 11 25.69 8.36 -5.46
C PHE A 11 25.24 7.12 -6.24
N PHE A 12 26.07 6.07 -6.35
CA PHE A 12 25.75 4.89 -7.18
C PHE A 12 25.53 3.58 -6.42
N ASN A 13 25.25 3.63 -5.11
CA ASN A 13 25.10 2.42 -4.30
C ASN A 13 23.80 2.33 -3.50
N GLU A 14 22.71 2.94 -3.97
CA GLU A 14 21.39 2.51 -3.52
C GLU A 14 20.88 1.41 -4.45
N SER A 15 20.85 0.19 -3.94
CA SER A 15 20.26 -0.95 -4.63
C SER A 15 18.76 -0.66 -4.85
N PRO A 16 18.19 -0.98 -6.03
CA PRO A 16 16.74 -0.86 -6.25
C PRO A 16 15.90 -1.57 -5.17
N ASN A 17 16.48 -2.56 -4.49
CA ASN A 17 15.85 -3.26 -3.38
C ASN A 17 15.75 -2.44 -2.08
N ASP A 18 16.65 -1.49 -1.84
CA ASP A 18 16.59 -0.66 -0.62
C ASP A 18 15.46 0.38 -0.71
N PHE A 19 15.24 0.96 -1.90
CA PHE A 19 14.12 1.88 -2.16
C PHE A 19 12.75 1.17 -2.08
N LEU A 20 12.70 -0.11 -2.41
CA LEU A 20 11.50 -0.95 -2.27
C LEU A 20 11.27 -1.33 -0.80
N LYS A 21 12.34 -1.66 -0.07
CA LYS A 21 12.29 -2.12 1.33
C LYS A 21 11.98 -0.99 2.33
N GLU A 22 12.54 0.20 2.13
CA GLU A 22 12.21 1.39 2.92
C GLU A 22 10.77 1.86 2.64
N SER A 23 10.22 1.51 1.48
CA SER A 23 8.87 1.87 1.06
C SER A 23 7.77 0.86 1.34
N ALA A 24 8.09 -0.35 1.83
CA ALA A 24 7.13 -1.42 2.11
C ALA A 24 6.51 -1.33 3.52
N THR A 25 6.74 -0.21 4.21
CA THR A 25 6.28 0.02 5.59
C THR A 25 5.66 1.41 5.74
N LEU A 26 5.28 2.06 4.64
CA LEU A 26 4.81 3.44 4.70
C LEU A 26 3.52 3.57 5.51
N TYR A 27 2.69 2.53 5.47
CA TYR A 27 1.41 2.47 6.18
C TYR A 27 1.40 1.44 7.31
N SER A 28 2.53 0.78 7.61
CA SER A 28 2.58 -0.31 8.60
C SER A 28 2.05 0.11 9.98
N MET A 29 2.44 1.29 10.47
CA MET A 29 1.97 1.81 11.77
C MET A 29 0.46 2.05 11.79
N GLU A 30 -0.12 2.51 10.69
CA GLU A 30 -1.56 2.73 10.56
C GLU A 30 -2.30 1.39 10.55
N LEU A 31 -1.80 0.41 9.77
CA LEU A 31 -2.35 -0.94 9.69
C LEU A 31 -2.22 -1.72 10.99
N GLU A 32 -1.15 -1.52 11.76
CA GLU A 32 -1.01 -2.04 13.12
C GLU A 32 -2.04 -1.42 14.07
N ARG A 33 -2.25 -0.10 13.98
CA ARG A 33 -3.26 0.59 14.80
C ARG A 33 -4.68 0.11 14.51
N LEU A 34 -4.99 -0.21 13.26
CA LEU A 34 -6.29 -0.78 12.86
C LEU A 34 -6.62 -2.10 13.57
N GLN A 35 -5.62 -2.86 14.00
CA GLN A 35 -5.85 -4.11 14.73
C GLN A 35 -6.58 -3.91 16.06
N SER A 36 -6.50 -2.71 16.65
CA SER A 36 -7.22 -2.35 17.87
C SER A 36 -8.74 -2.31 17.72
N VAL A 37 -9.25 -2.23 16.48
CA VAL A 37 -10.69 -2.08 16.17
C VAL A 37 -11.27 -3.26 15.38
N PHE A 38 -10.60 -4.42 15.36
CA PHE A 38 -11.05 -5.63 14.62
C PHE A 38 -12.39 -6.22 15.06
N TYR A 39 -12.98 -5.73 16.14
CA TYR A 39 -14.34 -6.08 16.51
C TYR A 39 -15.40 -5.37 15.65
N PHE A 40 -15.00 -4.35 14.87
CA PHE A 40 -15.87 -3.48 14.09
C PHE A 40 -15.37 -3.38 12.63
N PRO A 41 -15.82 -4.26 11.72
CA PRO A 41 -15.42 -4.19 10.31
C PRO A 41 -15.80 -2.85 9.66
N GLU A 42 -16.87 -2.21 10.14
CA GLU A 42 -17.31 -0.91 9.67
C GLU A 42 -16.28 0.19 9.97
N GLU A 43 -15.68 0.18 11.17
CA GLU A 43 -14.66 1.15 11.58
C GLU A 43 -13.35 0.94 10.82
N VAL A 44 -12.97 -0.32 10.57
CA VAL A 44 -11.78 -0.64 9.75
C VAL A 44 -11.94 -0.12 8.33
N ALA A 45 -13.09 -0.40 7.71
CA ALA A 45 -13.40 0.11 6.38
C ALA A 45 -13.42 1.64 6.34
N PHE A 46 -13.99 2.29 7.35
CA PHE A 46 -14.03 3.75 7.43
C PHE A 46 -12.63 4.37 7.54
N GLN A 47 -11.77 3.85 8.41
CA GLN A 47 -10.41 4.36 8.58
C GLN A 47 -9.52 4.10 7.34
N LEU A 48 -9.61 2.91 6.72
CA LEU A 48 -8.92 2.63 5.46
C LEU A 48 -9.34 3.65 4.38
N SER A 49 -10.65 3.89 4.26
CA SER A 49 -11.23 4.83 3.30
C SER A 49 -10.81 6.28 3.56
N SER A 50 -10.65 6.69 4.82
CA SER A 50 -10.19 8.04 5.16
C SER A 50 -8.80 8.31 4.62
N VAL A 51 -7.87 7.36 4.76
CA VAL A 51 -6.50 7.52 4.25
C VAL A 51 -6.46 7.44 2.72
N GLU A 52 -7.23 6.53 2.12
CA GLU A 52 -7.32 6.42 0.66
C GLU A 52 -7.96 7.66 0.03
N TYR A 53 -8.94 8.26 0.69
CA TYR A 53 -9.54 9.52 0.26
C TYR A 53 -8.47 10.60 0.11
N ASP A 54 -7.65 10.82 1.14
CA ASP A 54 -6.58 11.83 1.09
C ASP A 54 -5.57 11.55 -0.03
N LEU A 55 -5.20 10.28 -0.21
CA LEU A 55 -4.27 9.87 -1.27
C LEU A 55 -4.85 10.12 -2.67
N ILE A 56 -6.09 9.67 -2.93
CA ILE A 56 -6.73 9.80 -4.23
C ILE A 56 -6.94 11.27 -4.59
N TYR A 57 -7.42 12.08 -3.63
CA TYR A 57 -7.66 13.51 -3.87
C TYR A 57 -6.38 14.34 -4.01
N SER A 58 -5.23 13.80 -3.59
CA SER A 58 -3.94 14.44 -3.81
C SER A 58 -3.37 14.25 -5.23
N ILE A 59 -3.95 13.35 -6.04
CA ILE A 59 -3.48 13.06 -7.40
C ILE A 59 -4.07 14.07 -8.39
N LEU A 60 -3.21 14.81 -9.09
CA LEU A 60 -3.68 15.63 -10.21
C LEU A 60 -3.97 14.74 -11.43
N PRO A 61 -4.98 15.06 -12.26
CA PRO A 61 -5.26 14.27 -13.47
C PRO A 61 -4.06 14.10 -14.40
N MET A 62 -3.21 15.14 -14.48
CA MET A 62 -1.99 15.09 -15.28
C MET A 62 -0.96 14.10 -14.73
N ASP A 63 -0.87 13.93 -13.41
CA ASP A 63 0.06 12.97 -12.80
C ASP A 63 -0.29 11.53 -13.19
N TYR A 64 -1.59 11.23 -13.30
CA TYR A 64 -2.07 9.93 -13.76
C TYR A 64 -1.75 9.70 -15.24
N VAL A 65 -2.00 10.68 -16.11
CA VAL A 65 -1.67 10.59 -17.55
C VAL A 65 -0.17 10.41 -17.74
N THR A 66 0.65 11.21 -17.06
CA THR A 66 2.11 11.08 -17.10
C THR A 66 2.56 9.72 -16.60
N TYR A 67 1.98 9.24 -15.49
CA TYR A 67 2.26 7.90 -14.97
C TYR A 67 1.99 6.82 -16.03
N VAL A 68 0.80 6.81 -16.63
CA VAL A 68 0.41 5.83 -17.66
C VAL A 68 1.33 5.89 -18.88
N ILE A 69 1.66 7.09 -19.36
CA ILE A 69 2.57 7.26 -20.50
C ILE A 69 3.95 6.70 -20.18
N CYS A 70 4.50 7.01 -19.01
CA CYS A 70 5.81 6.51 -18.61
C CYS A 70 5.81 4.99 -18.43
N ASP A 71 4.76 4.43 -17.82
CA ASP A 71 4.59 2.99 -17.61
C ASP A 71 4.54 2.23 -18.94
N LEU A 72 3.71 2.69 -19.88
CA LEU A 72 3.59 2.10 -21.22
C LEU A 72 4.90 2.14 -22.02
N ASN A 73 5.67 3.21 -21.87
CA ASN A 73 6.95 3.38 -22.56
C ASN A 73 8.13 2.75 -21.81
N GLN A 74 7.88 2.06 -20.68
CA GLN A 74 8.90 1.48 -19.79
C GLN A 74 9.97 2.51 -19.37
N VAL A 75 9.63 3.79 -19.40
CA VAL A 75 10.53 4.86 -18.96
C VAL A 75 10.62 4.74 -17.46
N ARG A 76 11.84 4.58 -16.95
CA ARG A 76 12.10 4.42 -15.51
C ARG A 76 11.56 5.64 -14.77
N LEU A 77 10.39 5.46 -14.13
CA LEU A 77 9.75 6.38 -13.18
C LEU A 77 10.58 6.58 -11.90
N SER A 78 11.82 6.10 -11.86
CA SER A 78 12.64 5.97 -10.65
C SER A 78 13.06 7.29 -10.02
N MET A 79 12.77 8.44 -10.65
CA MET A 79 13.22 9.75 -10.15
C MET A 79 12.10 10.70 -9.73
N ASN A 80 10.82 10.27 -9.73
CA ASN A 80 9.74 11.12 -9.19
C ASN A 80 8.70 10.28 -8.42
N PRO A 81 8.57 10.43 -7.09
CA PRO A 81 7.50 9.80 -6.34
C PRO A 81 6.17 10.45 -6.74
N SER A 82 5.50 9.92 -7.76
CA SER A 82 4.17 10.38 -8.11
C SER A 82 3.17 9.93 -7.03
N GLN A 83 2.17 10.76 -6.75
CA GLN A 83 1.08 10.42 -5.83
C GLN A 83 0.36 9.12 -6.25
N VAL A 84 0.33 8.84 -7.56
CA VAL A 84 -0.15 7.56 -8.12
C VAL A 84 0.65 6.37 -7.62
N ARG A 85 1.99 6.49 -7.50
CA ARG A 85 2.82 5.42 -6.94
C ARG A 85 2.59 5.20 -5.44
N LEU A 86 2.22 6.24 -4.70
CA LEU A 86 1.84 6.09 -3.29
C LEU A 86 0.54 5.29 -3.14
N LEU A 87 -0.42 5.48 -4.05
CA LEU A 87 -1.65 4.68 -4.10
C LEU A 87 -1.34 3.22 -4.44
N ILE A 88 -0.48 2.95 -5.43
CA ILE A 88 -0.06 1.58 -5.77
C ILE A 88 0.67 0.90 -4.61
N LYS A 89 1.52 1.65 -3.88
CA LYS A 89 2.18 1.14 -2.68
C LYS A 89 1.17 0.81 -1.58
N ARG A 90 0.19 1.69 -1.35
CA ARG A 90 -0.89 1.43 -0.39
C ARG A 90 -1.64 0.16 -0.75
N PHE A 91 -2.00 -0.01 -2.03
CA PHE A 91 -2.65 -1.22 -2.53
C PHE A 91 -1.87 -2.48 -2.16
N ALA A 92 -0.56 -2.49 -2.43
CA ALA A 92 0.30 -3.62 -2.12
C ALA A 92 0.42 -3.88 -0.62
N GLU A 93 0.56 -2.83 0.20
CA GLU A 93 0.67 -2.97 1.65
C GLU A 93 -0.63 -3.46 2.30
N VAL A 94 -1.79 -2.93 1.92
CA VAL A 94 -3.10 -3.38 2.43
C VAL A 94 -3.35 -4.83 2.03
N SER A 95 -3.08 -5.20 0.77
CA SER A 95 -3.23 -6.57 0.30
C SER A 95 -2.34 -7.54 1.09
N SER A 96 -1.05 -7.18 1.28
CA SER A 96 -0.10 -8.00 2.04
C SER A 96 -0.48 -8.09 3.53
N TRP A 97 -0.98 -7.01 4.12
CA TRP A 97 -1.48 -6.99 5.49
C TRP A 97 -2.66 -7.93 5.65
N VAL A 98 -3.63 -7.93 4.73
CA VAL A 98 -4.77 -8.85 4.73
C VAL A 98 -4.30 -10.32 4.67
N THR A 99 -3.38 -10.65 3.77
CA THR A 99 -2.79 -12.00 3.73
C THR A 99 -2.15 -12.36 5.07
N HIS A 100 -1.35 -11.44 5.63
CA HIS A 100 -0.67 -11.64 6.91
C HIS A 100 -1.65 -11.89 8.06
N LEU A 101 -2.74 -11.13 8.15
CA LEU A 101 -3.76 -11.30 9.20
C LEU A 101 -4.35 -12.70 9.21
N ILE A 102 -4.60 -13.27 8.03
CA ILE A 102 -5.17 -14.61 7.89
C ILE A 102 -4.14 -15.68 8.25
N ILE A 103 -2.96 -15.65 7.65
CA ILE A 103 -1.96 -16.72 7.82
C ILE A 103 -1.38 -16.76 9.23
N SER A 104 -1.37 -15.64 9.95
CA SER A 104 -0.87 -15.53 11.31
C SER A 104 -1.81 -16.11 12.37
N GLN A 105 -3.06 -16.45 12.02
CA GLN A 105 -3.98 -17.03 12.99
C GLN A 105 -3.60 -18.48 13.35
N PRO A 106 -3.57 -18.84 14.65
CA PRO A 106 -3.02 -20.11 15.11
C PRO A 106 -3.92 -21.30 14.77
N THR A 107 -5.24 -21.12 14.78
CA THR A 107 -6.21 -22.20 14.58
C THR A 107 -7.01 -22.05 13.29
N HIS A 108 -7.62 -23.14 12.83
CA HIS A 108 -8.53 -23.09 11.67
C HIS A 108 -9.78 -22.24 11.96
N ASP A 109 -10.30 -22.29 13.19
CA ASP A 109 -11.47 -21.50 13.58
C ASP A 109 -11.14 -20.00 13.63
N ASP A 110 -9.98 -19.63 14.15
CA ASP A 110 -9.51 -18.23 14.15
C ASP A 110 -9.30 -17.72 12.72
N ARG A 111 -8.70 -18.53 11.84
CA ARG A 111 -8.57 -18.21 10.40
C ARG A 111 -9.93 -17.97 9.75
N ARG A 112 -10.91 -18.83 10.05
CA ARG A 112 -12.28 -18.69 9.54
C ARG A 112 -12.93 -17.39 10.03
N ASN A 113 -12.80 -17.07 11.32
CA ASN A 113 -13.34 -15.86 11.90
C ASN A 113 -12.68 -14.60 11.30
N MET A 114 -11.36 -14.62 11.13
CA MET A 114 -10.61 -13.55 10.48
C MET A 114 -11.05 -13.36 9.02
N LEU A 115 -11.24 -14.45 8.27
CA LEU A 115 -11.77 -14.38 6.91
C LEU A 115 -13.18 -13.74 6.88
N CYS A 116 -14.08 -14.15 7.78
CA CYS A 116 -15.41 -13.54 7.88
C CYS A 116 -15.34 -12.04 8.20
N PHE A 117 -14.45 -11.64 9.11
CA PHE A 117 -14.21 -10.23 9.42
C PHE A 117 -13.72 -9.47 8.18
N ILE A 118 -12.70 -9.99 7.48
CA ILE A 118 -12.11 -9.37 6.29
C ILE A 118 -13.14 -9.20 5.17
N LEU A 119 -13.97 -10.21 4.93
CA LEU A 119 -15.04 -10.14 3.92
C LEU A 119 -16.10 -9.08 4.28
N ARG A 120 -16.45 -8.95 5.56
CA ARG A 120 -17.35 -7.87 6.02
C ARG A 120 -16.72 -6.49 5.88
N SER A 121 -15.43 -6.36 6.13
CA SER A 121 -14.70 -5.10 5.89
C SER A 121 -14.71 -4.74 4.41
N ALA A 122 -14.47 -5.70 3.51
CA ALA A 122 -14.55 -5.49 2.06
C ALA A 122 -15.96 -5.10 1.61
N GLU A 123 -16.99 -5.78 2.11
CA GLU A 123 -18.40 -5.43 1.86
C GLU A 123 -18.72 -4.02 2.35
N THR A 124 -18.20 -3.63 3.52
CA THR A 124 -18.40 -2.27 4.05
C THR A 124 -17.71 -1.24 3.16
N CYS A 125 -16.44 -1.45 2.78
CA CYS A 125 -15.72 -0.59 1.83
C CYS A 125 -16.53 -0.38 0.55
N TRP A 126 -17.09 -1.46 -0.01
CA TRP A 126 -17.96 -1.40 -1.17
C TRP A 126 -19.21 -0.54 -0.92
N ASN A 127 -19.90 -0.76 0.20
CA ASN A 127 -21.14 -0.06 0.55
C ASN A 127 -20.96 1.45 0.77
N ILE A 128 -19.78 1.89 1.21
CA ILE A 128 -19.46 3.32 1.39
C ILE A 128 -18.79 3.96 0.17
N GLY A 129 -18.66 3.22 -0.95
CA GLY A 129 -18.12 3.72 -2.21
C GLY A 129 -16.59 3.67 -2.32
N ASN A 130 -15.90 3.06 -1.36
CA ASN A 130 -14.47 2.80 -1.45
C ASN A 130 -14.19 1.47 -2.18
N PHE A 131 -14.35 1.49 -3.50
CA PHE A 131 -14.15 0.30 -4.34
C PHE A 131 -12.68 -0.12 -4.43
N ASN A 132 -11.75 0.84 -4.29
CA ASN A 132 -10.32 0.54 -4.30
C ASN A 132 -9.95 -0.28 -3.06
N GLY A 133 -10.30 0.19 -1.86
CA GLY A 133 -10.07 -0.54 -0.61
C GLY A 133 -10.78 -1.91 -0.57
N ALA A 134 -11.98 -2.03 -1.15
CA ALA A 134 -12.63 -3.33 -1.30
C ALA A 134 -11.80 -4.29 -2.19
N THR A 135 -11.24 -3.78 -3.29
CA THR A 135 -10.41 -4.55 -4.21
C THR A 135 -9.08 -4.95 -3.59
N GLU A 136 -8.42 -4.04 -2.87
CA GLU A 136 -7.19 -4.29 -2.11
C GLU A 136 -7.38 -5.45 -1.12
N ILE A 137 -8.47 -5.41 -0.36
CA ILE A 137 -8.79 -6.47 0.58
C ILE A 137 -8.98 -7.81 -0.14
N LEU A 138 -9.74 -7.83 -1.23
CA LEU A 138 -9.97 -9.06 -2.00
C LEU A 138 -8.70 -9.60 -2.63
N TYR A 139 -7.79 -8.73 -3.08
CA TYR A 139 -6.50 -9.12 -3.65
C TYR A 139 -5.59 -9.76 -2.59
N GLY A 140 -5.70 -9.36 -1.32
CA GLY A 140 -5.02 -10.03 -0.21
C GLY A 140 -5.48 -11.48 0.06
N LEU A 141 -6.57 -11.94 -0.58
CA LEU A 141 -7.10 -13.31 -0.45
C LEU A 141 -6.60 -14.28 -1.51
N THR A 142 -6.00 -13.78 -2.60
CA THR A 142 -5.54 -14.59 -3.76
C THR A 142 -4.10 -15.04 -3.61
#